data_AF-H9LBP0-F1
#
_entry.id   AF-H9LBP0-F1
#
_cell.length_a   1.000
_cell.length_b   1.000
_cell.length_c   1.000
_cell.angle_alpha   90.00
_cell.angle_beta   90.00
_cell.angle_gamma   90.00
#
_symmetry.space_group_name_H-M   'P 1'
#
loop_
_entity.id
_entity.type
_entity.pdbx_description
1 polymer ?
#
loop_
_entity_poly.entity_id
_entity_poly.type
_entity_poly.pdbx_seq_one_letter_code
_entity_poly.pdbx_strand_id
1 'polypeptide(L)'
;DDDYIDIVDAVSPADPMASAGNVLQLFPGKSRIQRPNILNAKFAFNLYRALKEQASASDNIFLAPVGISTAMGMLCLGLRGETHKQVHAALHFTDFVNASSKYELGTIHNLFRKLTHRLFRRDFGYTLRAV
;
A
#
# COMPACT_ATOMS: atom_id res chain seq x y z
N ASP A 1 -18.12 -23.89 35.79
CA ASP A 1 -16.96 -24.80 35.83
C ASP A 1 -15.87 -24.15 36.65
N ASP A 2 -15.63 -24.68 37.86
CA ASP A 2 -14.70 -24.12 38.86
C ASP A 2 -13.25 -24.09 38.35
N ASP A 3 -12.92 -24.90 37.34
CA ASP A 3 -11.57 -25.01 36.78
C ASP A 3 -11.16 -23.80 35.89
N TYR A 4 -12.04 -22.80 35.68
CA TYR A 4 -11.72 -21.58 34.91
C TYR A 4 -10.62 -20.75 35.56
N ILE A 5 -10.52 -20.76 36.90
CA ILE A 5 -9.50 -19.99 37.64
C ILE A 5 -8.11 -20.62 37.58
N ASP A 6 -8.01 -21.90 37.19
CA ASP A 6 -6.77 -22.68 37.14
C ASP A 6 -6.12 -22.69 35.74
N ILE A 7 -6.68 -21.94 34.78
CA ILE A 7 -6.12 -21.80 33.44
C ILE A 7 -4.85 -20.94 33.51
N VAL A 8 -3.69 -21.57 33.26
CA VAL A 8 -2.42 -20.86 33.10
C VAL A 8 -2.29 -20.43 31.63
N ASP A 9 -2.58 -19.17 31.36
CA ASP A 9 -2.41 -18.59 30.03
C ASP A 9 -0.92 -18.59 29.63
N ALA A 10 -0.64 -19.07 28.42
CA ALA A 10 0.67 -18.85 27.82
C ALA A 10 0.85 -17.35 27.58
N VAL A 11 1.86 -16.74 28.22
CA VAL A 11 2.29 -15.40 27.86
C VAL A 11 2.75 -15.47 26.42
N SER A 12 1.95 -14.91 25.50
CA SER A 12 2.37 -14.79 24.10
C SER A 12 3.72 -14.09 24.12
N PRO A 13 4.79 -14.67 23.55
CA PRO A 13 6.06 -13.99 23.49
C PRO A 13 5.79 -12.66 22.81
N ALA A 14 6.04 -11.56 23.55
CA ALA A 14 6.05 -10.24 22.96
C ALA A 14 7.19 -10.28 21.95
N ASP A 15 6.88 -10.57 20.69
CA ASP A 15 7.85 -10.67 19.63
C ASP A 15 8.48 -9.28 19.48
N PRO A 16 9.70 -9.04 20.01
CA PRO A 16 10.35 -7.74 19.89
C PRO A 16 10.72 -7.48 18.42
N MET A 17 10.64 -8.52 17.58
CA MET A 17 10.86 -8.51 16.14
C MET A 17 9.57 -8.52 15.31
N ALA A 18 8.39 -8.36 15.92
CA ALA A 18 7.21 -7.89 15.18
C ALA A 18 7.34 -6.41 14.76
N SER A 19 8.57 -5.96 14.47
CA SER A 19 8.83 -4.90 13.52
C SER A 19 8.20 -5.36 12.21
N ALA A 20 7.02 -4.83 11.90
CA ALA A 20 6.28 -5.09 10.69
C ALA A 20 7.25 -5.32 9.53
N GLY A 21 7.45 -6.58 9.15
CA GLY A 21 8.59 -7.02 8.34
C GLY A 21 8.82 -6.07 7.18
N ASN A 22 10.05 -5.60 7.00
CA ASN A 22 10.38 -4.59 6.01
C ASN A 22 9.86 -5.07 4.64
N VAL A 23 8.79 -4.45 4.15
CA VAL A 23 8.07 -4.84 2.93
C VAL A 23 8.98 -4.95 1.71
N LEU A 24 10.14 -4.27 1.74
CA LEU A 24 11.18 -4.34 0.74
C LEU A 24 11.84 -5.72 0.62
N GLN A 25 11.79 -6.56 1.66
CA GLN A 25 12.23 -7.96 1.61
C GLN A 25 11.44 -8.79 0.60
N LEU A 26 10.26 -8.32 0.17
CA LEU A 26 9.45 -8.98 -0.84
C LEU A 26 9.90 -8.65 -2.29
N PHE A 27 10.88 -7.77 -2.48
CA PHE A 27 11.31 -7.30 -3.80
C PHE A 27 12.17 -8.29 -4.61
N PRO A 28 13.00 -9.16 -4.01
CA PRO A 28 13.71 -10.19 -4.75
C PRO A 28 12.75 -11.02 -5.61
N GLY A 29 13.13 -11.25 -6.87
CA GLY A 29 12.29 -11.97 -7.85
C GLY A 29 11.07 -11.20 -8.38
N LYS A 30 10.82 -9.95 -7.96
CA LYS A 30 9.71 -9.13 -8.46
C LYS A 30 10.13 -8.17 -9.56
N SER A 31 9.29 -8.06 -10.58
CA SER A 31 9.45 -7.09 -11.67
C SER A 31 9.30 -5.64 -11.19
N ARG A 32 9.78 -4.69 -12.00
CA ARG A 32 9.71 -3.26 -11.66
C ARG A 32 8.28 -2.74 -11.44
N ILE A 33 7.28 -3.33 -12.08
CA ILE A 33 5.87 -2.95 -11.90
C ILE A 33 5.23 -3.62 -10.69
N GLN A 34 5.71 -4.80 -10.27
CA GLN A 34 5.21 -5.50 -9.09
C GLN A 34 5.68 -4.83 -7.79
N ARG A 35 6.91 -4.32 -7.75
CA ARG A 35 7.49 -3.64 -6.58
C ARG A 35 6.65 -2.46 -6.05
N PRO A 36 6.23 -1.47 -6.87
CA PRO A 36 5.36 -0.40 -6.40
C PRO A 36 3.96 -0.92 -6.07
N ASN A 37 3.48 -2.00 -6.70
CA ASN A 37 2.18 -2.58 -6.33
C ASN A 37 2.20 -3.23 -4.93
N ILE A 38 3.33 -3.82 -4.52
CA ILE A 38 3.51 -4.32 -3.15
C ILE A 38 3.43 -3.17 -2.14
N LEU A 39 4.07 -2.03 -2.45
CA LEU A 39 4.03 -0.84 -1.62
C LEU A 39 2.65 -0.17 -1.60
N ASN A 40 1.97 -0.10 -2.76
CA ASN A 40 0.60 0.37 -2.86
C ASN A 40 -0.36 -0.52 -2.05
N ALA A 41 -0.13 -1.84 -2.01
CA ALA A 41 -0.90 -2.76 -1.16
C ALA A 41 -0.65 -2.48 0.33
N LYS A 42 0.60 -2.23 0.74
CA LYS A 42 0.90 -1.81 2.13
C LYS A 42 0.16 -0.52 2.50
N PHE A 43 0.22 0.49 1.63
CA PHE A 43 -0.56 1.73 1.80
C PHE A 43 -2.07 1.43 1.88
N ALA A 44 -2.59 0.57 1.00
CA ALA A 44 -4.00 0.20 0.98
C ALA A 44 -4.47 -0.44 2.29
N PHE A 45 -3.66 -1.32 2.88
CA PHE A 45 -3.98 -1.94 4.17
C PHE A 45 -3.97 -0.94 5.31
N ASN A 46 -3.01 -0.01 5.32
CA ASN A 46 -2.98 1.08 6.31
C ASN A 46 -4.20 1.98 6.17
N LEU A 47 -4.56 2.35 4.94
CA LEU A 47 -5.75 3.15 4.65
C LEU A 47 -7.03 2.42 5.05
N TYR A 48 -7.16 1.13 4.71
CA TYR A 48 -8.31 0.33 5.11
C TYR A 48 -8.46 0.27 6.63
N ARG A 49 -7.36 0.10 7.38
CA ARG A 49 -7.40 0.11 8.85
C ARG A 49 -7.93 1.44 9.39
N ALA A 50 -7.42 2.56 8.88
CA ALA A 50 -7.89 3.88 9.27
C ALA A 50 -9.36 4.13 8.91
N LEU A 51 -9.84 3.60 7.79
CA LEU A 51 -11.25 3.68 7.39
C LEU A 51 -12.14 2.76 8.24
N LYS A 52 -11.68 1.55 8.55
CA LYS A 52 -12.38 0.56 9.39
C LYS A 52 -12.61 1.08 10.80
N GLU A 53 -11.66 1.85 11.35
CA GLU A 53 -11.79 2.51 12.66
C GLU A 53 -12.89 3.59 12.68
N GLN A 54 -13.23 4.15 11.51
CA GLN A 54 -14.27 5.18 11.37
C GLN A 54 -15.64 4.61 10.99
N ALA A 55 -15.70 3.34 10.58
CA ALA A 55 -16.92 2.66 10.15
C ALA A 55 -17.47 1.78 11.28
N SER A 56 -18.78 1.54 11.28
CA SER A 56 -19.36 0.57 12.23
C SER A 56 -18.97 -0.85 11.85
N ALA A 57 -19.03 -1.78 12.82
CA ALA A 57 -18.70 -3.18 12.57
C ALA A 57 -19.60 -3.85 11.52
N SER A 58 -20.84 -3.35 11.37
CA SER A 58 -21.83 -3.82 10.41
C SER A 58 -21.73 -3.17 9.03
N ASP A 59 -20.94 -2.12 8.87
CA ASP A 59 -20.86 -1.41 7.59
C ASP A 59 -20.02 -2.16 6.56
N ASN A 60 -20.50 -2.11 5.31
CA ASN A 60 -19.74 -2.56 4.16
C ASN A 60 -18.68 -1.52 3.79
N ILE A 61 -17.44 -1.96 3.58
CA ILE A 61 -16.35 -1.11 3.09
C ILE A 61 -15.90 -1.63 1.73
N PHE A 62 -16.00 -0.79 0.71
CA PHE A 62 -15.50 -1.09 -0.64
C PHE A 62 -14.52 0.00 -1.09
N LEU A 63 -13.36 -0.40 -1.59
CA LEU A 63 -12.27 0.49 -1.94
C LEU A 63 -11.50 -0.01 -3.16
N ALA A 64 -10.97 0.93 -3.95
CA ALA A 64 -10.15 0.67 -5.13
C ALA A 64 -8.74 1.28 -4.94
N PRO A 65 -7.81 0.59 -4.25
CA PRO A 65 -6.55 1.20 -3.81
C PRO A 65 -5.68 1.72 -4.94
N VAL A 66 -5.66 0.98 -6.06
CA VAL A 66 -4.88 1.39 -7.24
C VAL A 66 -5.33 2.74 -7.78
N GLY A 67 -6.63 3.04 -7.72
CA GLY A 67 -7.17 4.35 -8.10
C GLY A 67 -6.68 5.45 -7.17
N ILE A 68 -6.75 5.22 -5.85
CA ILE A 68 -6.31 6.18 -4.82
C ILE A 68 -4.80 6.46 -4.96
N SER A 69 -3.97 5.43 -5.03
CA SER A 69 -2.51 5.60 -5.20
C SER A 69 -2.17 6.31 -6.52
N THR A 70 -2.89 6.03 -7.60
CA THR A 70 -2.69 6.71 -8.89
C THR A 70 -3.10 8.18 -8.80
N ALA A 71 -4.24 8.50 -8.20
CA ALA A 71 -4.70 9.87 -8.00
C ALA A 71 -3.71 10.68 -7.16
N MET A 72 -3.26 10.13 -6.04
CA MET A 72 -2.26 10.79 -5.21
C MET A 72 -0.90 10.90 -5.91
N GLY A 73 -0.49 9.91 -6.69
CA GLY A 73 0.71 9.98 -7.52
C GLY A 73 0.63 11.04 -8.63
N MET A 74 -0.56 11.33 -9.16
CA MET A 74 -0.79 12.46 -10.07
C MET A 74 -0.74 13.80 -9.31
N LEU A 75 -1.38 13.88 -8.14
CA LEU A 75 -1.35 15.06 -7.27
C LEU A 75 0.09 15.47 -6.92
N CYS A 76 0.95 14.49 -6.58
CA CYS A 76 2.36 14.73 -6.25
C CYS A 76 3.12 15.55 -7.29
N LEU A 77 2.76 15.48 -8.57
CA LEU A 77 3.42 16.25 -9.63
C LEU A 77 3.30 17.77 -9.44
N GLY A 78 2.27 18.23 -8.74
CA GLY A 78 2.06 19.65 -8.40
C GLY A 78 2.51 20.04 -6.99
N LEU A 79 2.83 19.07 -6.13
CA LEU A 79 3.21 19.34 -4.74
C LEU A 79 4.69 19.75 -4.64
N ARG A 80 5.00 20.56 -3.63
CA ARG A 80 6.38 20.98 -3.33
C ARG A 80 6.63 20.97 -1.82
N GLY A 81 7.90 21.08 -1.46
CA GLY A 81 8.32 21.22 -0.06
C GLY A 81 7.87 20.06 0.82
N GLU A 82 7.38 20.38 2.02
CA GLU A 82 7.04 19.37 3.01
C GLU A 82 5.80 18.55 2.64
N THR A 83 4.80 19.18 2.02
CA THR A 83 3.59 18.49 1.55
C THR A 83 3.94 17.39 0.54
N HIS A 84 4.87 17.64 -0.37
CA HIS A 84 5.36 16.62 -1.30
C HIS A 84 5.99 15.43 -0.56
N LYS A 85 6.83 15.70 0.45
CA LYS A 85 7.50 14.63 1.23
C LYS A 85 6.49 13.80 2.02
N GLN A 86 5.51 14.43 2.67
CA GLN A 86 4.49 13.74 3.44
C GLN A 86 3.69 12.77 2.57
N VAL A 87 3.25 13.21 1.39
CA VAL A 87 2.50 12.33 0.47
C VAL A 87 3.38 11.19 -0.05
N HIS A 88 4.65 11.47 -0.39
CA HIS A 88 5.60 10.43 -0.82
C HIS A 88 5.88 9.39 0.27
N ALA A 89 6.00 9.81 1.52
CA ALA A 89 6.18 8.92 2.65
C ALA A 89 4.92 8.08 2.90
N ALA A 90 3.74 8.70 2.92
CA ALA A 90 2.47 8.01 3.15
C ALA A 90 2.18 6.93 2.09
N LEU A 91 2.52 7.19 0.83
CA LEU A 91 2.36 6.23 -0.28
C LEU A 91 3.54 5.25 -0.43
N HIS A 92 4.55 5.32 0.44
CA HIS A 92 5.78 4.52 0.35
C HIS A 92 6.59 4.74 -0.94
N PHE A 93 6.44 5.89 -1.60
CA PHE A 93 7.21 6.22 -2.80
C PHE A 93 8.68 6.48 -2.49
N THR A 94 8.97 7.03 -1.31
CA THR A 94 10.34 7.17 -0.81
C THR A 94 11.01 5.80 -0.66
N ASP A 95 10.29 4.82 -0.11
CA ASP A 95 10.78 3.45 0.04
C ASP A 95 11.03 2.80 -1.34
N PHE A 96 10.14 3.05 -2.30
CA PHE A 96 10.32 2.58 -3.68
C PHE A 96 11.61 3.12 -4.30
N VAL A 97 11.82 4.43 -4.25
CA VAL A 97 12.99 5.09 -4.84
C VAL A 97 14.28 4.60 -4.16
N ASN A 98 14.26 4.46 -2.83
CA ASN A 98 15.43 3.99 -2.07
C ASN A 98 15.75 2.50 -2.29
N ALA A 99 14.81 1.70 -2.82
CA ALA A 99 15.02 0.28 -3.05
C ALA A 99 16.00 -0.05 -4.20
N SER A 100 16.37 0.93 -5.03
CA SER A 100 17.41 0.75 -6.05
C SER A 100 18.01 2.08 -6.47
N SER A 101 19.34 2.13 -6.61
CA SER A 101 20.06 3.29 -7.17
C SER A 101 19.65 3.65 -8.61
N LYS A 102 18.92 2.76 -9.31
CA LYS A 102 18.39 3.00 -10.66
C LYS A 102 16.99 3.61 -10.67
N TYR A 103 16.37 3.79 -9.50
CA TYR A 103 15.03 4.35 -9.40
C TYR A 103 15.13 5.83 -9.05
N GLU A 104 14.50 6.64 -9.87
CA GLU A 104 14.34 8.07 -9.68
C GLU A 104 12.87 8.39 -9.41
N LEU A 105 12.60 9.61 -8.94
CA LEU A 105 11.24 10.10 -8.72
C LEU A 105 10.36 9.93 -9.96
N GLY A 106 10.89 10.22 -11.15
CA GLY A 106 10.17 10.03 -12.43
C GLY A 106 9.83 8.58 -12.76
N THR A 107 10.51 7.60 -12.14
CA THR A 107 10.28 6.18 -12.40
C THR A 107 8.88 5.77 -11.96
N ILE A 108 8.40 6.29 -10.83
CA ILE A 108 7.10 5.89 -10.30
C ILE A 108 5.95 6.40 -11.18
N HIS A 109 6.04 7.64 -11.67
CA HIS A 109 5.05 8.20 -12.58
C HIS A 109 5.01 7.43 -13.92
N ASN A 110 6.18 7.02 -14.44
CA ASN A 110 6.24 6.17 -15.63
C ASN A 110 5.59 4.79 -15.40
N LEU A 111 5.72 4.22 -14.20
CA LEU A 111 5.09 2.97 -13.83
C LEU A 111 3.57 3.12 -13.66
N PHE A 112 3.09 4.19 -13.03
CA PHE A 112 1.66 4.51 -12.98
C PHE A 112 1.09 4.71 -14.38
N ARG A 113 1.76 5.44 -15.27
CA ARG A 113 1.32 5.59 -16.68
C ARG A 113 1.14 4.23 -17.36
N LYS A 114 2.10 3.32 -17.20
CA LYS A 114 2.01 1.95 -17.77
C LYS A 114 0.89 1.15 -17.11
N LEU A 115 0.72 1.26 -15.80
CA LEU A 115 -0.33 0.57 -15.06
C LEU A 115 -1.72 1.03 -15.49
N THR A 116 -1.97 2.34 -15.51
CA THR A 116 -3.24 2.94 -15.94
C THR A 116 -3.59 2.58 -17.38
N HIS A 117 -2.60 2.63 -18.28
CA HIS A 117 -2.81 2.18 -19.65
C HIS A 117 -3.18 0.70 -19.72
N ARG A 118 -2.55 -0.16 -18.90
CA ARG A 118 -2.90 -1.58 -18.85
C ARG A 118 -4.31 -1.78 -18.29
N LEU A 119 -4.64 -1.18 -17.16
CA LEU A 119 -5.90 -1.44 -16.45
C LEU A 119 -7.12 -0.87 -17.16
N PHE A 120 -7.04 0.37 -17.67
CA PHE A 120 -8.22 1.10 -18.13
C PHE A 120 -8.27 1.34 -19.64
N ARG A 121 -7.16 1.09 -20.36
CA ARG A 121 -7.09 1.30 -21.82
C ARG A 121 -6.91 0.00 -22.62
N ARG A 122 -7.05 -1.15 -21.97
CA ARG A 122 -7.04 -2.48 -22.60
C ARG A 122 -8.17 -3.31 -22.04
N ASP A 123 -8.73 -4.16 -22.89
CA ASP A 123 -9.70 -5.18 -22.49
C ASP A 123 -8.99 -6.51 -22.26
N PHE A 124 -9.36 -7.18 -21.17
CA PHE A 124 -8.87 -8.49 -20.77
C PHE A 124 -10.02 -9.45 -20.42
N GLY A 125 -11.25 -9.16 -20.87
CA GLY A 125 -12.44 -9.98 -20.60
C GLY A 125 -13.19 -9.61 -19.32
N TYR A 126 -12.93 -8.43 -18.75
CA TYR A 126 -13.67 -7.89 -17.61
C TYR A 126 -14.02 -6.42 -17.83
N THR A 127 -15.13 -5.96 -17.23
CA THR A 127 -15.51 -4.55 -17.29
C THR A 127 -14.85 -3.78 -16.16
N LEU A 128 -13.84 -2.97 -16.50
CA LEU A 128 -13.24 -1.99 -15.59
C LEU A 128 -13.26 -0.62 -16.25
N ARG A 129 -14.14 0.26 -15.79
CA ARG A 129 -14.31 1.61 -16.34
C ARG A 129 -13.51 2.62 -15.50
N ALA A 130 -12.79 3.52 -16.18
CA ALA A 130 -12.34 4.74 -15.54
C ALA A 130 -13.57 5.66 -15.33
N VAL A 131 -13.72 6.21 -14.13
CA VAL A 131 -14.77 7.16 -13.78
C VAL A 131 -14.38 8.55 -14.27
#